data_AF-A0A4S4E505-F1
#
_entry.id   AF-A0A4S4E505-F1
#
_cell.length_a   1.000
_cell.length_b   1.000
_cell.length_c   1.000
_cell.angle_alpha   90.00
_cell.angle_beta   90.00
_cell.angle_gamma   90.00
#
_symmetry.space_group_name_H-M   'P 1'
#
loop_
_entity.id
_entity.type
_entity.pdbx_description
1 polymer ?
#
loop_
_entity_poly.entity_id
_entity_poly.type
_entity_poly.pdbx_seq_one_letter_code
_entity_poly.pdbx_strand_id
1 'polypeptide(L)'
;MEYIDNLPAMDLMRSEKMTFVQLIVPAESSHRAVSYLGELGLLQFRDEKKGEEGGGEKGLGAKREGVRMVGEMVGMAVVGESGEVGDGVLREVLNADKSPFQRTFVNQVKRCAEMSRKLRFFKDQIQKAGLMSSAHPAMLEDVELEELEIQLAEHEHELMEMNHNSEKLRQTYNELLEFKMVLQKASGFLVSSKSHAVAEERELDDHVYSNDDYADTASLLEQEMRHEPSNHSGLRFISGIISKSKVLRFERMLFRATRGNMLFNQAPADEPILDPVEKMVFVVFFSGEQAKTKTTKICEAFGANCYPVPEDITKQRQLTREVLSRLSELEATLDAGIRHRNKALTSIGFQLTKWMNMVRREKAVYDTLNMLNFDVTKKCLVGEGWCPIFAKPQIQETLQRATFDSNSQVGIIFHTMDAVESPPTYFRTNCFTNAFQEIVDAYGVARYQEANPAVYTVITFPFLFAVMFGDWGHGICLLLGALFLIAREMFGEIEGKAFQWNFLTPTPVPQKLAGAASCVDFSC
;
A
#
# COMPACT_ATOMS: atom_id res chain seq x y z
N MET A 1 -11.58 38.38 -34.30
CA MET A 1 -12.81 37.69 -34.74
C MET A 1 -12.53 36.29 -35.26
N GLU A 2 -11.35 35.99 -35.84
CA GLU A 2 -10.95 34.64 -36.31
C GLU A 2 -10.94 33.52 -35.25
N TYR A 3 -10.98 33.84 -33.94
CA TYR A 3 -11.06 32.84 -32.87
C TYR A 3 -12.48 32.31 -32.64
N ILE A 4 -13.50 33.10 -32.99
CA ILE A 4 -14.91 32.73 -32.80
C ILE A 4 -15.39 31.87 -33.97
N ASP A 5 -14.88 32.14 -35.18
CA ASP A 5 -15.25 31.43 -36.41
C ASP A 5 -14.64 30.02 -36.51
N ASN A 6 -13.62 29.72 -35.69
CA ASN A 6 -12.99 28.39 -35.58
C ASN A 6 -13.55 27.54 -34.42
N LEU A 7 -14.53 28.04 -33.67
CA LEU A 7 -15.17 27.24 -32.63
C LEU A 7 -16.12 26.24 -33.30
N PRO A 8 -16.03 24.94 -32.99
CA PRO A 8 -16.99 23.97 -33.49
C PRO A 8 -18.40 24.41 -33.07
N ALA A 9 -19.40 24.21 -33.91
CA ALA A 9 -20.79 24.52 -33.56
C ALA A 9 -21.14 23.81 -32.24
N MET A 10 -21.26 24.59 -31.16
CA MET A 10 -21.65 24.10 -29.84
C MET A 10 -23.11 24.45 -29.65
N ASP A 11 -23.98 23.46 -29.79
CA ASP A 11 -25.36 23.59 -29.37
C ASP A 11 -25.49 23.05 -27.94
N LEU A 12 -25.22 23.88 -26.93
CA LEU A 12 -25.38 23.48 -25.53
C LEU A 12 -26.87 23.37 -25.14
N MET A 13 -27.79 23.86 -25.98
CA MET A 13 -29.23 23.88 -25.68
C MET A 13 -29.85 22.49 -25.71
N ARG A 14 -29.30 21.57 -26.49
CA ARG A 14 -29.79 20.18 -26.61
C ARG A 14 -28.62 19.23 -26.67
N SER A 15 -28.90 17.96 -26.39
CA SER A 15 -27.86 16.94 -26.49
C SER A 15 -27.43 16.72 -27.93
N GLU A 16 -26.20 16.28 -28.13
CA GLU A 16 -25.68 15.94 -29.45
C GLU A 16 -26.47 14.80 -30.11
N LYS A 17 -26.50 14.80 -31.44
CA LYS A 17 -27.15 13.70 -32.17
C LYS A 17 -26.27 12.45 -32.11
N MET A 18 -26.88 11.31 -31.78
CA MET A 18 -26.20 10.04 -31.59
C MET A 18 -26.57 9.08 -32.71
N THR A 19 -25.67 8.15 -33.00
CA THR A 19 -25.87 7.05 -33.93
C THR A 19 -25.53 5.75 -33.22
N PHE A 20 -26.26 4.70 -33.53
CA PHE A 20 -25.91 3.36 -33.08
C PHE A 20 -25.03 2.71 -34.13
N VAL A 21 -23.96 2.06 -33.69
CA VAL A 21 -22.93 1.50 -34.57
C VAL A 21 -22.54 0.11 -34.11
N GLN A 22 -22.25 -0.75 -35.08
CA GLN A 22 -21.67 -2.06 -34.87
C GLN A 22 -20.27 -2.06 -35.48
N LEU A 23 -19.30 -2.53 -34.69
CA LEU A 23 -17.93 -2.72 -35.07
C LEU A 23 -17.64 -4.21 -35.22
N ILE A 24 -17.04 -4.60 -36.35
CA ILE A 24 -16.49 -5.95 -36.54
C ILE A 24 -14.99 -5.79 -36.67
N VAL A 25 -14.28 -6.22 -35.62
CA VAL A 25 -12.84 -6.00 -35.46
C VAL A 25 -12.13 -7.35 -35.52
N PRO A 26 -11.18 -7.56 -36.46
CA PRO A 26 -10.35 -8.76 -36.46
C PRO A 26 -9.59 -8.92 -35.14
N ALA A 27 -9.41 -10.17 -34.67
CA ALA A 27 -8.75 -10.43 -33.39
C ALA A 27 -7.33 -9.84 -33.31
N GLU A 28 -6.59 -9.85 -34.41
CA GLU A 28 -5.19 -9.36 -34.50
C GLU A 28 -5.08 -7.83 -34.32
N SER A 29 -6.11 -7.07 -34.75
CA SER A 29 -6.14 -5.61 -34.62
C SER A 29 -6.96 -5.11 -33.43
N SER A 30 -7.64 -6.02 -32.72
CA SER A 30 -8.60 -5.68 -31.66
C SER A 30 -8.01 -4.88 -30.51
N HIS A 31 -6.83 -5.25 -30.03
CA HIS A 31 -6.15 -4.56 -28.93
C HIS A 31 -5.82 -3.10 -29.30
N ARG A 32 -5.17 -2.88 -30.45
CA ARG A 32 -4.80 -1.54 -30.91
C ARG A 32 -6.03 -0.69 -31.26
N ALA A 33 -7.03 -1.29 -31.89
CA ALA A 33 -8.28 -0.62 -32.20
C ALA A 33 -8.95 -0.08 -30.94
N VAL A 34 -9.09 -0.92 -29.90
CA VAL A 34 -9.67 -0.50 -28.62
C VAL A 34 -8.80 0.53 -27.91
N SER A 35 -7.47 0.40 -27.95
CA SER A 35 -6.56 1.41 -27.40
C SER A 35 -6.76 2.78 -28.04
N TYR A 36 -6.77 2.85 -29.38
CA TYR A 36 -6.93 4.13 -30.09
C TYR A 36 -8.35 4.69 -29.95
N LEU A 37 -9.38 3.84 -29.94
CA LEU A 37 -10.74 4.27 -29.62
C LEU A 37 -10.84 4.82 -28.19
N GLY A 38 -10.10 4.25 -27.25
CA GLY A 38 -10.01 4.72 -25.88
C GLY A 38 -9.35 6.09 -25.76
N GLU A 39 -8.31 6.36 -26.55
CA GLU A 39 -7.67 7.68 -26.63
C GLU A 39 -8.60 8.73 -27.23
N LEU A 40 -9.41 8.36 -28.22
CA LEU A 40 -10.41 9.26 -28.80
C LEU A 40 -11.56 9.55 -27.83
N GLY A 41 -12.05 8.52 -27.13
CA GLY A 41 -13.05 8.67 -26.07
C GLY A 41 -14.48 8.99 -26.52
N LEU A 42 -14.78 8.87 -27.81
CA LEU A 42 -16.07 9.28 -28.42
C LEU A 42 -17.02 8.12 -28.76
N LEU A 43 -16.70 6.91 -28.31
CA LEU A 43 -17.55 5.72 -28.48
C LEU A 43 -17.91 5.17 -27.09
N GLN A 44 -19.17 4.75 -26.93
CA GLN A 44 -19.66 4.04 -25.75
C GLN A 44 -20.12 2.65 -26.15
N PHE A 45 -19.43 1.61 -25.70
CA PHE A 45 -19.84 0.23 -25.95
C PHE A 45 -21.11 -0.12 -25.17
N ARG A 46 -22.00 -0.86 -25.82
CA ARG A 46 -23.18 -1.49 -25.24
C ARG A 46 -22.80 -2.89 -24.80
N ASP A 47 -23.30 -3.31 -23.65
CA ASP A 47 -23.25 -4.72 -23.26
C ASP A 47 -24.34 -5.47 -24.05
N GLU A 48 -23.94 -6.19 -25.10
CA GLU A 48 -24.85 -6.93 -26.00
C GLU A 48 -25.65 -8.03 -25.28
N LYS A 49 -25.32 -8.38 -24.03
CA LYS A 49 -25.92 -9.54 -23.34
C LYS A 49 -27.16 -9.24 -22.50
N LYS A 50 -27.65 -7.99 -22.49
CA LYS A 50 -28.88 -7.62 -21.75
C LYS A 50 -30.19 -7.79 -22.52
N GLY A 51 -30.14 -8.12 -23.81
CA GLY A 51 -31.29 -8.01 -24.72
C GLY A 51 -32.20 -9.24 -24.87
N GLU A 52 -31.85 -10.41 -24.33
CA GLU A 52 -32.64 -11.64 -24.58
C GLU A 52 -33.65 -12.00 -23.47
N GLU A 53 -33.70 -11.30 -22.34
CA GLU A 53 -34.70 -11.56 -21.30
C GLU A 53 -35.86 -10.55 -21.29
N GLY A 54 -36.99 -10.97 -21.86
CA GLY A 54 -38.29 -10.75 -21.24
C GLY A 54 -39.13 -9.58 -21.76
N GLY A 55 -40.00 -9.88 -22.73
CA GLY A 55 -41.29 -9.19 -22.83
C GLY A 55 -42.09 -9.40 -21.53
N GLY A 56 -42.19 -8.35 -20.73
CA GLY A 56 -42.96 -8.36 -19.49
C GLY A 56 -42.95 -6.98 -18.84
N GLU A 57 -44.07 -6.28 -18.93
CA GLU A 57 -44.33 -5.05 -18.17
C GLU A 57 -43.98 -5.24 -16.70
N LYS A 58 -42.92 -4.57 -16.22
CA LYS A 58 -42.84 -4.07 -14.84
C LYS A 58 -42.14 -2.72 -14.84
N GLY A 59 -42.95 -1.67 -14.76
CA GLY A 59 -42.48 -0.38 -14.30
C GLY A 59 -42.08 -0.49 -12.83
N LEU A 60 -40.79 -0.31 -12.55
CA LEU A 60 -40.29 0.17 -11.28
C LEU A 60 -38.91 0.81 -11.53
N GLY A 61 -38.74 2.04 -11.05
CA GLY A 61 -37.61 2.92 -11.39
C GLY A 61 -36.24 2.28 -11.18
N ALA A 62 -35.60 1.90 -12.28
CA ALA A 62 -34.17 1.67 -12.31
C ALA A 62 -33.48 3.04 -12.23
N LYS A 63 -32.77 3.26 -11.13
CA LYS A 63 -31.87 4.39 -10.91
C LYS A 63 -30.85 4.36 -12.06
N ARG A 64 -31.01 5.27 -13.03
CA ARG A 64 -30.10 5.41 -14.18
C ARG A 64 -28.81 6.05 -13.66
N GLU A 65 -27.89 5.22 -13.18
CA GLU A 65 -26.52 5.65 -12.93
C GLU A 65 -25.89 6.06 -14.27
N GLY A 66 -25.23 7.21 -14.29
CA GLY A 66 -24.63 7.79 -15.50
C GLY A 66 -23.63 6.83 -16.12
N VAL A 67 -23.98 6.28 -17.28
CA VAL A 67 -23.13 5.37 -18.03
C VAL A 67 -22.10 6.22 -18.78
N ARG A 68 -20.83 6.05 -18.42
CA ARG A 68 -19.71 6.86 -18.91
C ARG A 68 -19.16 6.41 -20.25
N MET A 69 -18.58 7.34 -21.00
CA MET A 69 -17.91 7.08 -22.30
C MET A 69 -16.63 6.26 -22.08
N VAL A 70 -16.17 5.52 -23.10
CA VAL A 70 -14.90 4.75 -23.01
C VAL A 70 -13.72 5.68 -22.65
N GLY A 71 -13.74 6.93 -23.12
CA GLY A 71 -12.77 7.96 -22.78
C GLY A 71 -12.80 8.41 -21.32
N GLU A 72 -13.95 8.33 -20.63
CA GLU A 72 -14.03 8.61 -19.20
C GLU A 72 -13.55 7.42 -18.35
N MET A 73 -13.71 6.17 -18.82
CA MET A 73 -13.11 5.00 -18.16
C MET A 73 -11.58 5.02 -18.28
N VAL A 74 -11.04 5.40 -19.44
CA VAL A 74 -9.60 5.57 -19.67
C VAL A 74 -9.07 6.86 -19.03
N GLY A 75 -9.85 7.95 -19.04
CA GLY A 75 -9.52 9.24 -18.41
C GLY A 75 -9.50 9.17 -16.89
N MET A 76 -10.49 8.53 -16.24
CA MET A 76 -10.45 8.25 -14.79
C MET A 76 -9.29 7.33 -14.42
N ALA A 77 -8.90 6.42 -15.32
CA ALA A 77 -7.69 5.64 -15.12
C ALA A 77 -6.43 6.55 -15.10
N VAL A 78 -6.33 7.59 -15.90
CA VAL A 78 -5.16 8.50 -15.89
C VAL A 78 -5.17 9.48 -14.70
N VAL A 79 -6.34 9.76 -14.11
CA VAL A 79 -6.52 10.85 -13.11
C VAL A 79 -6.42 10.41 -11.64
N GLY A 80 -6.41 9.10 -11.34
CA GLY A 80 -6.39 8.56 -9.96
C GLY A 80 -5.10 8.78 -9.16
N GLU A 81 -4.80 10.02 -8.78
CA GLU A 81 -3.89 10.40 -7.69
C GLU A 81 -4.70 11.02 -6.55
N SER A 82 -5.47 10.21 -5.82
CA SER A 82 -5.83 10.43 -4.41
C SER A 82 -6.82 9.36 -3.97
N GLY A 83 -6.53 8.76 -2.81
CA GLY A 83 -7.51 8.13 -1.92
C GLY A 83 -8.28 6.93 -2.48
N GLU A 84 -8.02 5.76 -1.90
CA GLU A 84 -8.99 4.68 -1.66
C GLU A 84 -10.35 4.80 -2.39
N VAL A 85 -10.38 4.64 -3.71
CA VAL A 85 -11.60 4.19 -4.37
C VAL A 85 -11.53 2.68 -4.30
N GLY A 86 -12.28 2.14 -3.34
CA GLY A 86 -12.35 0.71 -3.09
C GLY A 86 -12.44 -0.08 -4.39
N ASP A 87 -11.67 -1.17 -4.44
CA ASP A 87 -11.61 -2.20 -5.48
C ASP A 87 -12.98 -2.89 -5.73
N GLY A 88 -14.08 -2.33 -5.21
CA GLY A 88 -15.43 -2.86 -5.18
C GLY A 88 -16.47 -2.12 -6.02
N VAL A 89 -16.18 -0.96 -6.65
CA VAL A 89 -17.24 -0.16 -7.32
C VAL A 89 -17.26 -0.29 -8.86
N LEU A 90 -16.29 -0.96 -9.48
CA LEU A 90 -16.31 -1.28 -10.92
C LEU A 90 -16.75 -2.72 -11.24
N ARG A 91 -17.29 -3.45 -10.26
CA ARG A 91 -17.48 -4.91 -10.39
C ARG A 91 -18.87 -5.35 -10.89
N GLU A 92 -19.80 -4.44 -11.09
CA GLU A 92 -21.18 -4.80 -11.45
C GLU A 92 -21.69 -3.95 -12.61
N VAL A 93 -21.34 -4.28 -13.86
CA VAL A 93 -22.24 -4.28 -15.04
C VAL A 93 -21.45 -4.91 -16.19
N LEU A 94 -21.25 -6.23 -16.20
CA LEU A 94 -20.54 -6.87 -17.30
C LEU A 94 -21.10 -8.28 -17.54
N ASN A 95 -21.56 -8.58 -18.76
CA ASN A 95 -22.02 -9.90 -19.25
C ASN A 95 -22.96 -10.64 -18.26
N ALA A 96 -24.25 -10.35 -18.27
CA ALA A 96 -25.24 -10.94 -17.35
C ALA A 96 -25.25 -12.49 -17.36
N ASP A 97 -24.95 -13.13 -18.50
CA ASP A 97 -25.08 -14.59 -18.64
C ASP A 97 -23.79 -15.38 -18.46
N LYS A 98 -22.64 -14.69 -18.35
CA LYS A 98 -21.33 -15.36 -18.22
C LYS A 98 -20.62 -14.87 -16.97
N SER A 99 -20.30 -15.82 -16.10
CA SER A 99 -19.44 -15.57 -14.95
C SER A 99 -18.16 -14.83 -15.41
N PRO A 100 -17.66 -13.84 -14.65
CA PRO A 100 -16.43 -13.12 -14.96
C PRO A 100 -15.23 -14.02 -15.28
N PHE A 101 -15.25 -15.28 -14.83
CA PHE A 101 -14.19 -16.28 -15.10
C PHE A 101 -14.28 -16.99 -16.45
N GLN A 102 -15.42 -16.90 -17.15
CA GLN A 102 -15.68 -17.57 -18.44
C GLN A 102 -15.43 -16.68 -19.66
N ARG A 103 -14.94 -15.44 -19.45
CA ARG A 103 -14.69 -14.49 -20.54
C ARG A 103 -13.36 -14.78 -21.23
N THR A 104 -13.23 -14.30 -22.47
CA THR A 104 -12.08 -14.58 -23.34
C THR A 104 -10.77 -14.01 -22.79
N PHE A 105 -10.77 -12.79 -22.23
CA PHE A 105 -9.55 -12.08 -21.81
C PHE A 105 -9.30 -12.09 -20.30
N VAL A 106 -9.83 -13.07 -19.56
CA VAL A 106 -9.71 -13.14 -18.10
C VAL A 106 -8.27 -13.27 -17.63
N ASN A 107 -7.45 -14.01 -18.36
CA ASN A 107 -6.05 -14.23 -17.98
C ASN A 107 -5.24 -12.93 -18.11
N GLN A 108 -5.50 -12.14 -19.15
CA GLN A 108 -4.87 -10.84 -19.38
C GLN A 108 -5.28 -9.83 -18.31
N VAL A 109 -6.56 -9.80 -17.93
CA VAL A 109 -7.03 -8.96 -16.81
C VAL A 109 -6.40 -9.39 -15.49
N LYS A 110 -6.30 -10.70 -15.21
CA LYS A 110 -5.61 -11.23 -14.03
C LYS A 110 -4.13 -10.85 -14.00
N ARG A 111 -3.43 -10.95 -15.13
CA ARG A 111 -2.03 -10.51 -15.29
C ARG A 111 -1.88 -9.03 -14.96
N CYS A 112 -2.74 -8.16 -15.48
CA CYS A 112 -2.73 -6.74 -15.15
C CYS A 112 -3.06 -6.45 -13.69
N ALA A 113 -3.97 -7.23 -13.08
CA ALA A 113 -4.29 -7.11 -11.66
C ALA A 113 -3.12 -7.53 -10.75
N GLU A 114 -2.34 -8.54 -11.16
CA GLU A 114 -1.14 -9.00 -10.47
C GLU A 114 -0.03 -7.94 -10.52
N MET A 115 0.25 -7.38 -11.70
CA MET A 115 1.16 -6.24 -11.85
C MET A 115 0.71 -5.03 -11.02
N SER A 116 -0.60 -4.73 -11.01
CA SER A 116 -1.17 -3.66 -10.16
C SER A 116 -0.96 -3.92 -8.67
N ARG A 117 -1.04 -5.19 -8.22
CA ARG A 117 -0.77 -5.58 -6.83
C ARG A 117 0.70 -5.36 -6.47
N LYS A 118 1.64 -5.74 -7.34
CA LYS A 118 3.08 -5.46 -7.17
C LYS A 118 3.37 -3.96 -7.08
N LEU A 119 2.79 -3.16 -7.97
CA LEU A 119 2.94 -1.70 -7.96
C LEU A 119 2.40 -1.05 -6.68
N ARG A 120 1.27 -1.54 -6.15
CA ARG A 120 0.74 -1.10 -4.84
C ARG A 120 1.71 -1.46 -3.71
N PHE A 121 2.25 -2.68 -3.72
CA PHE A 121 3.27 -3.08 -2.75
C PHE A 121 4.48 -2.14 -2.77
N PHE A 122 5.00 -1.77 -3.94
CA PHE A 122 6.11 -0.80 -4.04
C PHE A 122 5.74 0.58 -3.50
N LYS A 123 4.54 1.08 -3.84
CA LYS A 123 4.04 2.35 -3.30
C LYS A 123 3.99 2.33 -1.77
N ASP A 124 3.48 1.26 -1.18
CA ASP A 124 3.40 1.10 0.27
C ASP A 124 4.79 1.05 0.92
N GLN A 125 5.76 0.37 0.28
CA GLN A 125 7.15 0.30 0.77
C GLN A 125 7.84 1.66 0.72
N ILE A 126 7.64 2.43 -0.36
CA ILE A 126 8.17 3.79 -0.52
C ILE A 126 7.57 4.72 0.54
N GLN A 127 6.25 4.65 0.75
CA GLN A 127 5.56 5.44 1.77
C GLN A 127 6.04 5.09 3.19
N LYS A 128 6.20 3.80 3.51
CA LYS A 128 6.76 3.34 4.80
C LYS A 128 8.20 3.81 5.00
N ALA A 129 8.98 3.97 3.93
CA ALA A 129 10.35 4.46 4.00
C ALA A 129 10.44 6.00 4.07
N GLY A 130 9.32 6.73 3.97
CA GLY A 130 9.31 8.19 3.97
C GLY A 130 10.00 8.83 2.76
N LEU A 131 10.19 8.06 1.68
CA LEU A 131 10.82 8.54 0.45
C LEU A 131 9.78 9.31 -0.37
N MET A 132 9.98 10.62 -0.55
CA MET A 132 9.10 11.40 -1.41
C MET A 132 9.42 11.07 -2.88
N SER A 133 8.41 10.64 -3.62
CA SER A 133 8.53 10.37 -5.05
C SER A 133 8.75 11.69 -5.79
N SER A 134 10.01 11.99 -6.11
CA SER A 134 10.34 13.04 -7.07
C SER A 134 9.87 12.57 -8.43
N ALA A 135 8.81 13.18 -8.96
CA ALA A 135 8.42 12.99 -10.36
C ALA A 135 9.49 13.66 -11.22
N HIS A 136 10.56 12.93 -11.52
CA HIS A 136 11.48 13.35 -12.56
C HIS A 136 10.94 12.83 -13.90
N PRO A 137 10.68 13.71 -14.88
CA PRO A 137 10.36 13.31 -16.24
C PRO A 137 11.67 12.87 -16.89
N ALA A 138 12.21 11.73 -16.45
CA ALA A 138 13.24 11.06 -17.22
C ALA A 138 12.57 10.60 -18.53
N MET A 139 13.14 11.02 -19.66
CA MET A 139 12.82 10.44 -20.96
C MET A 139 13.09 8.94 -20.90
N LEU A 140 12.03 8.18 -20.61
CA LEU A 140 12.08 6.74 -20.46
C LEU A 140 11.41 6.14 -21.68
N GLU A 141 12.13 5.23 -22.33
CA GLU A 141 11.69 4.46 -23.49
C GLU A 141 10.34 3.77 -23.24
N ASP A 142 9.58 3.54 -24.30
CA ASP A 142 8.34 2.76 -24.23
C ASP A 142 8.69 1.30 -23.92
N VAL A 143 8.51 0.92 -22.65
CA VAL A 143 8.68 -0.46 -22.19
C VAL A 143 7.44 -1.26 -22.61
N GLU A 144 7.65 -2.41 -23.23
CA GLU A 144 6.58 -3.34 -23.56
C GLU A 144 6.00 -3.96 -22.27
N LEU A 145 4.70 -4.26 -22.26
CA LEU A 145 4.02 -4.79 -21.07
C LEU A 145 4.68 -6.08 -20.53
N GLU A 146 5.20 -6.90 -21.43
CA GLU A 146 5.87 -8.15 -21.11
C GLU A 146 7.20 -7.95 -20.38
N GLU A 147 8.01 -7.00 -20.85
CA GLU A 147 9.24 -6.62 -20.17
C GLU A 147 8.94 -5.98 -18.81
N LEU A 148 7.90 -5.15 -18.73
CA LEU A 148 7.47 -4.56 -17.47
C LEU A 148 7.07 -5.64 -16.45
N GLU A 149 6.34 -6.68 -16.85
CA GLU A 149 5.98 -7.76 -15.94
C GLU A 149 7.21 -8.45 -15.33
N ILE A 150 8.22 -8.72 -16.16
CA ILE A 150 9.48 -9.35 -15.72
C ILE A 150 10.20 -8.42 -14.74
N GLN A 151 10.37 -7.14 -15.08
CA GLN A 151 11.01 -6.15 -14.22
C GLN A 151 10.29 -6.01 -12.87
N LEU A 152 8.95 -5.97 -12.86
CA LEU A 152 8.17 -5.90 -11.63
C LEU A 152 8.34 -7.16 -10.76
N ALA A 153 8.45 -8.34 -11.38
CA ALA A 153 8.67 -9.59 -10.65
C ALA A 153 10.08 -9.65 -10.03
N GLU A 154 11.10 -9.22 -10.77
CA GLU A 154 12.49 -9.15 -10.28
C GLU A 154 12.62 -8.18 -9.10
N HIS A 155 12.06 -6.97 -9.22
CA HIS A 155 12.07 -5.99 -8.14
C HIS A 155 11.28 -6.45 -6.90
N GLU A 156 10.15 -7.16 -7.07
CA GLU A 156 9.42 -7.74 -5.94
C GLU A 156 10.27 -8.79 -5.23
N HIS A 157 10.91 -9.68 -5.99
CA HIS A 157 11.78 -10.71 -5.42
C HIS A 157 12.95 -10.11 -4.64
N GLU A 158 13.66 -9.15 -5.23
CA GLU A 158 14.80 -8.47 -4.61
C GLU A 158 14.39 -7.75 -3.31
N LEU A 159 13.27 -7.01 -3.31
CA LEU A 159 12.77 -6.32 -2.13
C LEU A 159 12.30 -7.29 -1.04
N MET A 160 11.66 -8.39 -1.40
CA MET A 160 11.22 -9.40 -0.44
C MET A 160 12.41 -10.11 0.21
N GLU A 161 13.45 -10.43 -0.57
CA GLU A 161 14.68 -11.02 -0.06
C GLU A 161 15.42 -10.04 0.88
N MET A 162 15.58 -8.78 0.46
CA MET A 162 16.17 -7.73 1.30
C MET A 162 15.42 -7.55 2.62
N ASN A 163 14.08 -7.57 2.59
CA ASN A 163 13.25 -7.44 3.80
C ASN A 163 13.43 -8.65 4.72
N HIS A 164 13.43 -9.87 4.18
CA HIS A 164 13.64 -11.09 4.95
C HIS A 164 15.02 -11.12 5.61
N ASN A 165 16.07 -10.77 4.85
CA ASN A 165 17.43 -10.69 5.36
C ASN A 165 17.58 -9.62 6.45
N SER A 166 16.96 -8.45 6.26
CA SER A 166 16.95 -7.36 7.25
C SER A 166 16.20 -7.76 8.53
N GLU A 167 15.09 -8.48 8.42
CA GLU A 167 14.35 -8.98 9.58
C GLU A 167 15.18 -9.98 10.38
N LYS A 168 15.84 -10.93 9.73
CA LYS A 168 16.73 -11.90 10.38
C LYS A 168 17.90 -11.21 11.09
N LEU A 169 18.56 -10.27 10.42
CA LEU A 169 19.64 -9.48 11.02
C LEU A 169 19.15 -8.69 12.23
N ARG A 170 17.94 -8.13 12.16
CA ARG A 170 17.33 -7.38 13.26
C ARG A 170 16.97 -8.28 14.44
N GLN A 171 16.50 -9.50 14.20
CA GLN A 171 16.28 -10.49 15.27
C GLN A 171 17.60 -10.83 15.97
N THR A 172 18.65 -11.15 15.21
CA THR A 172 19.98 -11.42 15.79
C THR A 172 20.54 -10.22 16.56
N TYR A 173 20.38 -9.00 16.02
CA TYR A 173 20.76 -7.77 16.73
C TYR A 173 20.02 -7.63 18.06
N ASN A 174 18.69 -7.84 18.08
CA ASN A 174 17.88 -7.77 19.28
C ASN A 174 18.32 -8.82 20.33
N GLU A 175 18.60 -10.06 19.92
CA GLU A 175 19.11 -11.11 20.81
C GLU A 175 20.47 -10.75 21.43
N LEU A 176 21.40 -10.19 20.64
CA LEU A 176 22.68 -9.72 21.18
C LEU A 176 22.52 -8.49 22.10
N LEU A 177 21.56 -7.61 21.80
CA LEU A 177 21.27 -6.44 22.61
C LEU A 177 20.71 -6.86 23.98
N GLU A 178 19.79 -7.82 24.00
CA GLU A 178 19.32 -8.46 25.23
C GLU A 178 20.48 -9.09 26.01
N PHE A 179 21.38 -9.80 25.31
CA PHE A 179 22.54 -10.40 25.96
C PHE A 179 23.48 -9.37 26.59
N LYS A 180 23.75 -8.25 25.89
CA LYS A 180 24.53 -7.11 26.43
C LYS A 180 23.90 -6.60 27.73
N MET A 181 22.60 -6.37 27.74
CA MET A 181 21.88 -5.88 28.93
C MET A 181 21.99 -6.83 30.11
N VAL A 182 21.81 -8.13 29.85
CA VAL A 182 21.94 -9.17 30.89
C VAL A 182 23.36 -9.21 31.43
N LEU A 183 24.39 -9.20 30.57
CA LEU A 183 25.80 -9.19 30.99
C LEU A 183 26.13 -8.00 31.89
N GLN A 184 25.68 -6.80 31.54
CA GLN A 184 25.93 -5.57 32.30
C GLN A 184 25.24 -5.59 33.67
N LYS A 185 23.94 -5.92 33.71
CA LYS A 185 23.16 -5.89 34.97
C LYS A 185 23.46 -7.09 35.88
N ALA A 186 23.62 -8.29 35.32
CA ALA A 186 23.97 -9.48 36.10
C ALA A 186 25.33 -9.35 36.79
N SER A 187 26.29 -8.62 36.17
CA SER A 187 27.59 -8.33 36.80
C SER A 187 27.43 -7.62 38.15
N GLY A 188 26.55 -6.61 38.23
CA GLY A 188 26.29 -5.87 39.46
C GLY A 188 25.69 -6.75 40.56
N PHE A 189 24.77 -7.65 40.20
CA PHE A 189 24.15 -8.57 41.14
C PHE A 189 25.12 -9.64 41.66
N LEU A 190 26.00 -10.16 40.81
CA LEU A 190 27.01 -11.16 41.20
C LEU A 190 28.07 -10.58 42.15
N VAL A 191 28.48 -9.33 41.93
CA VAL A 191 29.44 -8.63 42.80
C VAL A 191 28.80 -8.32 44.16
N SER A 192 27.54 -7.88 44.18
CA SER A 192 26.81 -7.59 45.43
C SER A 192 26.63 -8.82 46.31
N SER A 193 26.22 -9.97 45.75
CA SER A 193 26.09 -11.24 46.50
C SER A 193 27.43 -11.75 47.07
N LYS A 194 28.54 -11.61 46.33
CA LYS A 194 29.87 -12.01 46.83
C LYS A 194 30.34 -11.15 48.00
N SER A 195 29.93 -9.89 48.08
CA SER A 195 30.26 -9.03 49.24
C SER A 195 29.50 -9.42 50.52
N HIS A 196 28.29 -9.97 50.40
CA HIS A 196 27.49 -10.44 51.53
C HIS A 196 27.97 -11.79 52.08
N ALA A 197 28.37 -12.74 51.21
CA ALA A 197 28.87 -14.05 51.65
C ALA A 197 30.20 -13.97 52.42
N VAL A 198 31.08 -13.03 52.06
CA VAL A 198 32.38 -12.81 52.74
C VAL A 198 32.22 -12.11 54.11
N ALA A 199 31.08 -11.46 54.35
CA ALA A 199 30.76 -10.85 55.65
C ALA A 199 30.27 -11.90 56.65
N GLU A 200 29.41 -12.85 56.23
CA GLU A 200 28.90 -13.91 57.10
C GLU A 200 29.96 -14.97 57.48
N GLU A 201 30.92 -15.29 56.59
CA GLU A 201 32.03 -16.19 56.94
C GLU A 201 32.99 -15.62 58.00
N ARG A 202 32.99 -14.29 58.23
CA ARG A 202 33.84 -13.66 59.27
C ARG A 202 33.17 -13.56 60.63
N GLU A 203 31.85 -13.72 60.74
CA GLU A 203 31.12 -13.57 62.01
C GLU A 203 30.89 -14.90 62.74
N LEU A 204 31.13 -16.05 62.09
CA LEU A 204 30.94 -17.39 62.69
C LEU A 204 32.21 -18.03 63.30
N ASP A 205 33.38 -17.40 63.19
CA ASP A 205 34.66 -17.99 63.64
C ASP A 205 35.15 -17.49 65.03
N ASP A 206 34.42 -16.60 65.71
CA ASP A 206 34.93 -15.93 66.94
C ASP A 206 34.33 -16.42 68.28
N HIS A 207 33.59 -17.54 68.29
CA HIS A 207 33.12 -18.14 69.54
C HIS A 207 33.18 -19.67 69.51
N VAL A 208 34.23 -20.26 70.11
CA VAL A 208 34.18 -21.29 71.18
C VAL A 208 35.61 -21.79 71.48
N TYR A 209 36.09 -21.49 72.69
CA TYR A 209 37.19 -22.22 73.36
C TYR A 209 36.61 -22.99 74.57
N SER A 210 37.01 -24.27 74.64
CA SER A 210 37.17 -25.13 75.83
C SER A 210 35.95 -25.72 76.56
N ASN A 211 35.78 -27.05 76.47
CA ASN A 211 36.13 -27.96 77.59
C ASN A 211 35.95 -29.47 77.26
N ASP A 212 37.02 -30.22 77.57
CA ASP A 212 37.19 -31.59 78.08
C ASP A 212 36.23 -32.77 77.80
N ASP A 213 36.88 -33.85 77.32
CA ASP A 213 36.89 -35.24 77.84
C ASP A 213 35.64 -36.13 77.73
N TYR A 214 35.71 -37.19 76.90
CA TYR A 214 35.57 -38.62 77.28
C TYR A 214 35.62 -39.57 76.05
N ALA A 215 36.01 -40.81 76.30
CA ALA A 215 36.36 -41.85 75.34
C ALA A 215 35.20 -42.59 74.64
N ASP A 216 35.60 -43.26 73.54
CA ASP A 216 35.26 -44.62 73.12
C ASP A 216 34.16 -44.92 72.06
N THR A 217 34.67 -45.56 71.00
CA THR A 217 34.17 -46.75 70.26
C THR A 217 33.16 -46.65 69.09
N ALA A 218 33.60 -47.36 68.03
CA ALA A 218 32.85 -48.02 66.93
C ALA A 218 32.30 -47.13 65.80
N SER A 219 32.43 -47.42 64.50
CA SER A 219 33.00 -48.53 63.71
C SER A 219 33.02 -48.00 62.25
N LEU A 220 34.16 -47.96 61.55
CA LEU A 220 34.63 -48.98 60.61
C LEU A 220 33.57 -49.46 59.59
N LEU A 221 33.60 -48.92 58.37
CA LEU A 221 33.72 -49.67 57.09
C LEU A 221 33.86 -48.71 55.86
N GLU A 222 35.03 -48.84 55.21
CA GLU A 222 35.32 -48.75 53.75
C GLU A 222 34.95 -47.46 53.00
N GLN A 223 35.86 -46.56 52.62
CA GLN A 223 37.06 -46.68 51.77
C GLN A 223 36.80 -47.24 50.36
N GLU A 224 36.61 -46.33 49.39
CA GLU A 224 37.36 -46.16 48.13
C GLU A 224 36.47 -45.68 46.96
N MET A 225 36.72 -44.46 46.48
CA MET A 225 37.03 -44.19 45.06
C MET A 225 37.34 -42.69 44.87
N ARG A 226 38.51 -42.42 44.30
CA ARG A 226 39.02 -41.10 43.96
C ARG A 226 38.12 -40.40 42.94
N HIS A 227 37.59 -39.23 43.29
CA HIS A 227 37.34 -38.15 42.35
C HIS A 227 37.91 -36.86 42.90
N GLU A 228 38.44 -36.06 41.98
CA GLU A 228 38.97 -34.70 42.10
C GLU A 228 38.20 -33.79 43.08
N PRO A 229 38.82 -32.72 43.62
CA PRO A 229 38.24 -31.91 44.69
C PRO A 229 36.96 -31.22 44.24
N SER A 230 35.83 -31.89 44.41
CA SER A 230 34.49 -31.40 44.17
C SER A 230 33.97 -30.70 45.42
N ASN A 231 34.71 -29.69 45.89
CA ASN A 231 34.23 -28.75 46.90
C ASN A 231 33.77 -27.45 46.22
N HIS A 232 32.61 -27.51 45.58
CA HIS A 232 31.75 -26.34 45.44
C HIS A 232 30.29 -26.78 45.64
N SER A 233 29.86 -26.84 46.91
CA SER A 233 28.45 -26.77 47.31
C SER A 233 27.88 -25.36 47.05
N GLY A 234 28.20 -24.78 45.89
CA GLY A 234 28.00 -23.37 45.57
C GLY A 234 26.60 -23.06 45.07
N LEU A 235 26.07 -21.92 45.52
CA LEU A 235 24.91 -21.24 44.95
C LEU A 235 25.07 -21.13 43.43
N ARG A 236 24.13 -21.68 42.68
CA ARG A 236 24.05 -21.54 41.21
C ARG A 236 23.04 -20.46 40.87
N PHE A 237 23.17 -19.87 39.70
CA PHE A 237 22.23 -18.84 39.25
C PHE A 237 21.81 -19.03 37.80
N ILE A 238 20.65 -18.45 37.47
CA ILE A 238 20.16 -18.26 36.10
C ILE A 238 19.89 -16.78 35.90
N SER A 239 20.43 -16.23 34.82
CA SER A 239 20.20 -14.85 34.39
C SER A 239 19.43 -14.80 33.09
N GLY A 240 18.55 -13.83 32.95
CA GLY A 240 17.75 -13.66 31.76
C GLY A 240 17.01 -12.33 31.71
N ILE A 241 16.19 -12.18 30.68
CA ILE A 241 15.36 -11.01 30.45
C ILE A 241 13.91 -11.43 30.22
N ILE A 242 12.98 -10.64 30.74
CA ILE A 242 11.54 -10.91 30.67
C ILE A 242 10.75 -9.61 30.49
N SER A 243 9.57 -9.66 29.87
CA SER A 243 8.66 -8.52 29.78
C SER A 243 8.24 -8.04 31.18
N LYS A 244 8.30 -6.73 31.43
CA LYS A 244 7.95 -6.10 32.72
C LYS A 244 6.56 -6.48 33.22
N SER A 245 5.59 -6.63 32.32
CA SER A 245 4.21 -7.03 32.63
C SER A 245 4.09 -8.42 33.26
N LYS A 246 5.04 -9.33 33.01
CA LYS A 246 5.01 -10.73 33.47
C LYS A 246 5.80 -10.97 34.76
N VAL A 247 6.67 -10.05 35.15
CA VAL A 247 7.63 -10.18 36.26
C VAL A 247 6.97 -10.60 37.57
N LEU A 248 5.90 -9.92 38.00
CA LEU A 248 5.25 -10.22 39.29
C LEU A 248 4.61 -11.61 39.35
N ARG A 249 4.19 -12.16 38.20
CA ARG A 249 3.63 -13.53 38.13
C ARG A 249 4.76 -14.56 38.09
N PHE A 250 5.83 -14.23 37.36
CA PHE A 250 7.04 -15.03 37.25
C PHE A 250 7.71 -15.24 38.62
N GLU A 251 7.97 -14.16 39.36
CA GLU A 251 8.56 -14.20 40.70
C GLU A 251 7.73 -15.06 41.67
N ARG A 252 6.40 -14.87 41.70
CA ARG A 252 5.50 -15.66 42.54
C ARG A 252 5.52 -17.14 42.19
N MET A 253 5.62 -17.50 40.90
CA MET A 253 5.67 -18.90 40.48
C MET A 253 6.99 -19.55 40.86
N LEU A 254 8.11 -18.84 40.67
CA LEU A 254 9.42 -19.29 41.12
C LEU A 254 9.45 -19.51 42.63
N PHE A 255 8.97 -18.53 43.42
CA PHE A 255 8.91 -18.61 44.88
C PHE A 255 8.12 -19.84 45.36
N ARG A 256 6.96 -20.11 44.76
CA ARG A 256 6.13 -21.27 45.08
C ARG A 256 6.80 -22.59 44.71
N ALA A 257 7.45 -22.66 43.55
CA ALA A 257 8.10 -23.88 43.06
C ALA A 257 9.36 -24.26 43.85
N THR A 258 10.09 -23.27 44.36
CA THR A 258 11.30 -23.45 45.18
C THR A 258 11.01 -23.45 46.69
N ARG A 259 9.74 -23.32 47.09
CA ARG A 259 9.30 -23.23 48.51
C ARG A 259 9.98 -22.09 49.27
N GLY A 260 10.25 -20.97 48.58
CA GLY A 260 10.94 -19.82 49.15
C GLY A 260 12.46 -19.90 49.17
N ASN A 261 13.06 -21.03 48.76
CA ASN A 261 14.51 -21.21 48.74
C ASN A 261 15.15 -20.67 47.45
N MET A 262 14.88 -19.41 47.12
CA MET A 262 15.53 -18.69 46.02
C MET A 262 15.79 -17.23 46.37
N LEU A 263 16.83 -16.63 45.78
CA LEU A 263 17.03 -15.18 45.79
C LEU A 263 16.75 -14.63 44.39
N PHE A 264 15.81 -13.69 44.29
CA PHE A 264 15.38 -13.10 43.02
C PHE A 264 15.81 -11.63 42.97
N ASN A 265 16.73 -11.30 42.07
CA ASN A 265 17.17 -9.93 41.81
C ASN A 265 16.65 -9.48 40.45
N GLN A 266 16.20 -8.23 40.37
CA GLN A 266 15.69 -7.64 39.13
C GLN A 266 16.19 -6.21 38.92
N ALA A 267 16.43 -5.83 37.67
CA ALA A 267 16.73 -4.46 37.27
C ALA A 267 16.02 -4.10 35.95
N PRO A 268 15.62 -2.84 35.77
CA PRO A 268 15.14 -2.37 34.47
C PRO A 268 16.26 -2.43 33.42
N ALA A 269 15.89 -2.71 32.17
CA ALA A 269 16.78 -2.52 31.03
C ALA A 269 16.92 -1.02 30.73
N ASP A 270 18.15 -0.51 30.65
CA ASP A 270 18.41 0.93 30.52
C ASP A 270 18.21 1.46 29.09
N GLU A 271 18.35 0.59 28.08
CA GLU A 271 18.18 0.95 26.67
C GLU A 271 16.82 0.44 26.15
N PRO A 272 16.02 1.29 25.48
CA PRO A 272 14.81 0.83 24.83
C PRO A 272 15.21 -0.10 23.68
N ILE A 273 14.80 -1.37 23.78
CA ILE A 273 14.87 -2.30 22.64
C ILE A 273 13.93 -1.75 21.56
N LEU A 274 14.25 -1.95 20.28
CA LEU A 274 13.40 -1.49 19.17
C LEU A 274 11.94 -2.04 19.23
N ASP A 275 11.67 -3.03 20.07
CA ASP A 275 10.33 -3.51 20.37
C ASP A 275 9.67 -2.66 21.48
N PRO A 276 8.39 -2.26 21.33
CA PRO A 276 7.68 -1.35 22.25
C PRO A 276 7.37 -1.93 23.64
N VAL A 277 8.01 -3.03 24.04
CA VAL A 277 7.74 -3.75 25.28
C VAL A 277 8.87 -3.50 26.27
N GLU A 278 8.58 -2.81 27.37
CA GLU A 278 9.53 -2.66 28.47
C GLU A 278 9.99 -4.03 29.00
N LYS A 279 11.30 -4.25 29.03
CA LYS A 279 11.91 -5.50 29.52
C LYS A 279 12.67 -5.28 30.82
N MET A 280 12.73 -6.34 31.63
CA MET A 280 13.40 -6.39 32.94
C MET A 280 14.42 -7.51 32.94
N VAL A 281 15.65 -7.22 33.36
CA VAL A 281 16.70 -8.21 33.59
C VAL A 281 16.50 -8.82 34.96
N PHE A 282 16.66 -10.14 35.07
CA PHE A 282 16.59 -10.85 36.33
C PHE A 282 17.78 -11.79 36.54
N VAL A 283 18.10 -12.05 37.81
CA VAL A 283 19.05 -13.08 38.24
C VAL A 283 18.41 -13.86 39.39
N VAL A 284 18.29 -15.18 39.22
CA VAL A 284 17.74 -16.08 40.24
C VAL A 284 18.86 -16.95 40.79
N PHE A 285 19.14 -16.86 42.08
CA PHE A 285 20.05 -17.79 42.76
C PHE A 285 19.27 -18.93 43.40
N PHE A 286 19.80 -20.15 43.29
CA PHE A 286 19.21 -21.37 43.83
C PHE A 286 20.30 -22.39 44.21
N SER A 287 19.92 -23.35 45.05
CA SER A 287 20.76 -24.50 45.41
C SER A 287 20.12 -25.81 44.96
N GLY A 288 20.93 -26.73 44.42
CA GLY A 288 20.50 -28.05 43.97
C GLY A 288 20.01 -28.15 42.51
N GLU A 289 20.20 -29.33 41.90
CA GLU A 289 19.84 -29.59 40.48
C GLU A 289 18.32 -29.61 40.24
N GLN A 290 17.54 -30.05 41.24
CA GLN A 290 16.08 -30.04 41.14
C GLN A 290 15.51 -28.60 41.10
N ALA A 291 16.14 -27.65 41.78
CA ALA A 291 15.73 -26.25 41.71
C ALA A 291 16.08 -25.65 40.33
N LYS A 292 17.28 -25.95 39.81
CA LYS A 292 17.70 -25.55 38.46
C LYS A 292 16.70 -25.97 37.38
N THR A 293 16.36 -27.25 37.35
CA THR A 293 15.42 -27.81 36.35
C THR A 293 14.03 -27.19 36.45
N LYS A 294 13.52 -26.93 37.66
CA LYS A 294 12.25 -26.21 37.86
C LYS A 294 12.33 -24.76 37.38
N THR A 295 13.38 -24.03 37.76
CA THR A 295 13.59 -22.63 37.38
C THR A 295 13.70 -22.49 35.86
N THR A 296 14.50 -23.34 35.18
CA THR A 296 14.62 -23.34 33.72
C THR A 296 13.28 -23.57 33.03
N LYS A 297 12.49 -24.56 33.47
CA LYS A 297 11.15 -24.83 32.91
C LYS A 297 10.19 -23.65 33.12
N ILE A 298 10.30 -22.94 34.25
CA ILE A 298 9.48 -21.74 34.51
C ILE A 298 9.94 -20.59 33.61
N CYS A 299 11.24 -20.40 33.38
CA CYS A 299 11.74 -19.42 32.42
C CYS A 299 11.18 -19.68 31.00
N GLU A 300 11.24 -20.92 30.54
CA GLU A 300 10.68 -21.32 29.23
C GLU A 300 9.17 -21.08 29.16
N ALA A 301 8.41 -21.46 30.20
CA ALA A 301 6.95 -21.31 30.23
C ALA A 301 6.48 -19.84 30.19
N PHE A 302 7.28 -18.91 30.72
CA PHE A 302 6.96 -17.48 30.69
C PHE A 302 7.49 -16.75 29.44
N GLY A 303 8.28 -17.45 28.60
CA GLY A 303 8.97 -16.89 27.45
C GLY A 303 10.10 -15.94 27.85
N ALA A 304 10.85 -16.28 28.90
CA ALA A 304 12.02 -15.54 29.33
C ALA A 304 13.28 -16.03 28.60
N ASN A 305 14.00 -15.12 27.96
CA ASN A 305 15.25 -15.43 27.28
C ASN A 305 16.38 -15.50 28.31
N CYS A 306 16.96 -16.68 28.49
CA CYS A 306 18.03 -16.92 29.45
C CYS A 306 19.39 -16.88 28.75
N TYR A 307 20.34 -16.16 29.35
CA TYR A 307 21.67 -15.99 28.79
C TYR A 307 22.74 -16.45 29.78
N PRO A 308 23.79 -17.17 29.33
CA PRO A 308 24.86 -17.62 30.20
C PRO A 308 25.80 -16.46 30.54
N VAL A 309 26.00 -16.21 31.84
CA VAL A 309 26.94 -15.19 32.33
C VAL A 309 28.07 -15.89 33.09
N PRO A 310 29.34 -15.77 32.67
CA PRO A 310 30.47 -16.33 33.41
C PRO A 310 30.64 -15.69 34.80
N GLU A 311 31.02 -16.48 35.80
CA GLU A 311 31.32 -15.99 37.16
C GLU A 311 32.68 -15.28 37.27
N ASP A 312 33.58 -15.59 36.33
CA ASP A 312 34.91 -15.00 36.26
C ASP A 312 34.85 -13.63 35.59
N ILE A 313 35.25 -12.60 36.35
CA ILE A 313 35.24 -11.19 35.94
C ILE A 313 36.09 -10.98 34.67
N THR A 314 37.18 -11.72 34.50
CA THR A 314 38.06 -11.57 33.33
C THR A 314 37.39 -12.08 32.06
N LYS A 315 36.79 -13.29 32.12
CA LYS A 315 36.01 -13.89 31.03
C LYS A 315 34.76 -13.06 30.72
N GLN A 316 34.09 -12.53 31.74
CA GLN A 316 32.92 -11.67 31.56
C GLN A 316 33.28 -10.36 30.85
N ARG A 317 34.40 -9.72 31.20
CA ARG A 317 34.90 -8.52 30.50
C ARG A 317 35.26 -8.82 29.04
N GLN A 318 35.88 -9.97 28.77
CA GLN A 318 36.20 -10.40 27.40
C GLN A 318 34.93 -10.61 26.57
N LEU A 319 33.95 -11.35 27.12
CA LEU A 319 32.67 -11.62 26.47
C LEU A 319 31.88 -10.33 26.20
N THR A 320 31.91 -9.39 27.14
CA THR A 320 31.27 -8.08 26.96
C THR A 320 31.89 -7.31 25.79
N ARG A 321 33.23 -7.30 25.66
CA ARG A 321 33.91 -6.65 24.52
C ARG A 321 33.56 -7.32 23.20
N GLU A 322 33.50 -8.65 23.17
CA GLU A 322 33.13 -9.41 21.98
C GLU A 322 31.69 -9.11 21.53
N VAL A 323 30.74 -9.10 22.47
CA VAL A 323 29.32 -8.78 22.19
C VAL A 323 29.18 -7.34 21.67
N LEU A 324 29.87 -6.38 22.28
CA LEU A 324 29.84 -4.99 21.81
C LEU A 324 30.43 -4.84 20.40
N SER A 325 31.52 -5.55 20.09
CA SER A 325 32.10 -5.55 18.75
C SER A 325 31.13 -6.11 17.71
N ARG A 326 30.48 -7.25 18.00
CA ARG A 326 29.49 -7.85 17.10
C ARG A 326 28.26 -6.98 16.92
N LEU A 327 27.80 -6.30 17.97
CA LEU A 327 26.67 -5.36 17.88
C LEU A 327 26.99 -4.21 16.92
N SER A 328 28.19 -3.63 17.02
CA SER A 328 28.62 -2.55 16.12
C SER A 328 28.73 -3.00 14.65
N GLU A 329 29.20 -4.22 14.41
CA GLU A 329 29.27 -4.81 13.06
C GLU A 329 27.86 -5.08 12.48
N LEU A 330 26.95 -5.61 13.29
CA LEU A 330 25.56 -5.84 12.89
C LEU A 330 24.82 -4.53 12.60
N GLU A 331 25.05 -3.49 13.42
CA GLU A 331 24.49 -2.16 13.22
C GLU A 331 24.95 -1.55 11.89
N ALA A 332 26.25 -1.59 11.59
CA ALA A 332 26.79 -1.11 10.33
C ALA A 332 26.23 -1.89 9.11
N THR A 333 26.00 -3.21 9.28
CA THR A 333 25.42 -4.07 8.25
C THR A 333 23.94 -3.75 8.02
N LEU A 334 23.16 -3.54 9.09
CA LEU A 334 21.76 -3.12 9.03
C LEU A 334 21.63 -1.75 8.34
N ASP A 335 22.48 -0.79 8.69
CA ASP A 335 22.51 0.52 8.07
C ASP A 335 22.86 0.45 6.58
N ALA A 336 23.82 -0.39 6.21
CA ALA A 336 24.14 -0.65 4.80
C ALA A 336 22.95 -1.27 4.06
N GLY A 337 22.24 -2.21 4.69
CA GLY A 337 21.02 -2.82 4.15
C GLY A 337 19.89 -1.80 3.94
N ILE A 338 19.66 -0.91 4.91
CA ILE A 338 18.67 0.17 4.80
C ILE A 338 19.02 1.10 3.64
N ARG A 339 20.29 1.49 3.50
CA ARG A 339 20.73 2.33 2.37
C ARG A 339 20.54 1.64 1.03
N HIS A 340 20.87 0.35 0.93
CA HIS A 340 20.70 -0.44 -0.29
C HIS A 340 19.22 -0.53 -0.69
N ARG A 341 18.35 -0.88 0.27
CA ARG A 341 16.89 -0.93 0.09
C ARG A 341 16.34 0.44 -0.34
N ASN A 342 16.73 1.52 0.33
CA ASN A 342 16.25 2.87 0.00
C ASN A 342 16.70 3.30 -1.41
N LYS A 343 17.90 2.90 -1.86
CA LYS A 343 18.37 3.15 -3.23
C LYS A 343 17.52 2.41 -4.27
N ALA A 344 17.21 1.14 -4.03
CA ALA A 344 16.33 0.35 -4.90
C ALA A 344 14.91 0.96 -4.96
N LEU A 345 14.33 1.30 -3.80
CA LEU A 345 13.02 1.96 -3.72
C LEU A 345 12.98 3.33 -4.42
N THR A 346 14.06 4.10 -4.34
CA THR A 346 14.16 5.40 -5.04
C THR A 346 14.19 5.20 -6.55
N SER A 347 14.93 4.19 -7.04
CA SER A 347 14.95 3.83 -8.46
C SER A 347 13.56 3.49 -9.00
N ILE A 348 12.81 2.66 -8.25
CA ILE A 348 11.43 2.30 -8.58
C ILE A 348 10.50 3.52 -8.50
N GLY A 349 10.69 4.38 -7.49
CA GLY A 349 9.87 5.57 -7.26
C GLY A 349 9.81 6.52 -8.47
N PHE A 350 10.92 6.67 -9.22
CA PHE A 350 10.93 7.51 -10.42
C PHE A 350 10.00 7.01 -11.54
N GLN A 351 9.83 5.70 -11.67
CA GLN A 351 9.07 5.09 -12.77
C GLN A 351 7.66 4.64 -12.34
N LEU A 352 7.39 4.61 -11.04
CA LEU A 352 6.18 4.05 -10.45
C LEU A 352 4.89 4.63 -11.06
N THR A 353 4.81 5.96 -11.21
CA THR A 353 3.62 6.62 -11.79
C THR A 353 3.42 6.24 -13.26
N LYS A 354 4.50 6.15 -14.04
CA LYS A 354 4.45 5.70 -15.44
C LYS A 354 3.93 4.27 -15.54
N TRP A 355 4.51 3.35 -14.76
CA TRP A 355 4.11 1.95 -14.74
C TRP A 355 2.66 1.76 -14.26
N MET A 356 2.24 2.51 -13.24
CA MET A 356 0.84 2.51 -12.79
C MET A 356 -0.11 2.94 -13.88
N ASN A 357 0.18 4.03 -14.60
CA ASN A 357 -0.67 4.51 -15.68
C ASN A 357 -0.70 3.53 -16.85
N MET A 358 0.45 2.94 -17.21
CA MET A 358 0.56 1.94 -18.26
C MET A 358 -0.29 0.70 -17.96
N VAL A 359 -0.13 0.08 -16.78
CA VAL A 359 -0.89 -1.12 -16.38
C VAL A 359 -2.38 -0.82 -16.27
N ARG A 360 -2.75 0.38 -15.81
CA ARG A 360 -4.15 0.76 -15.67
C ARG A 360 -4.82 0.99 -17.02
N ARG A 361 -4.14 1.64 -17.98
CA ARG A 361 -4.60 1.79 -19.37
C ARG A 361 -4.79 0.42 -20.01
N GLU A 362 -3.80 -0.46 -19.87
CA GLU A 362 -3.83 -1.79 -20.45
C GLU A 362 -4.96 -2.66 -19.87
N LYS A 363 -5.17 -2.59 -18.55
CA LYS A 363 -6.32 -3.25 -17.90
C LYS A 363 -7.65 -2.78 -18.47
N ALA A 364 -7.82 -1.46 -18.67
CA ALA A 364 -9.03 -0.89 -19.24
C ALA A 364 -9.28 -1.37 -20.70
N VAL A 365 -8.22 -1.57 -21.48
CA VAL A 365 -8.33 -2.16 -22.83
C VAL A 365 -8.84 -3.61 -22.75
N TYR A 366 -8.32 -4.44 -21.84
CA TYR A 366 -8.82 -5.82 -21.71
C TYR A 366 -10.23 -5.90 -21.11
N ASP A 367 -10.58 -5.00 -20.19
CA ASP A 367 -11.93 -4.90 -19.64
C ASP A 367 -12.95 -4.49 -20.72
N THR A 368 -12.57 -3.58 -21.63
CA THR A 368 -13.40 -3.18 -22.77
C THR A 368 -13.49 -4.26 -23.85
N LEU A 369 -12.39 -4.96 -24.15
CA LEU A 369 -12.42 -6.16 -25.03
C LEU A 369 -13.34 -7.26 -24.49
N ASN A 370 -13.46 -7.40 -23.17
CA ASN A 370 -14.38 -8.34 -22.53
C ASN A 370 -15.86 -7.95 -22.65
N MET A 371 -16.19 -6.73 -23.07
CA MET A 371 -17.56 -6.33 -23.42
C MET A 371 -17.94 -6.75 -24.84
N LEU A 372 -16.94 -7.00 -25.71
CA LEU A 372 -17.17 -7.39 -27.09
C LEU A 372 -17.47 -8.89 -27.18
N ASN A 373 -18.33 -9.26 -28.13
CA ASN A 373 -18.66 -10.64 -28.39
C ASN A 373 -17.62 -11.28 -29.32
N PHE A 374 -17.08 -12.42 -28.92
CA PHE A 374 -16.05 -13.12 -29.70
C PHE A 374 -16.68 -14.16 -30.63
N ASP A 375 -16.64 -13.90 -31.94
CA ASP A 375 -17.07 -14.85 -32.97
C ASP A 375 -15.91 -15.79 -33.33
N VAL A 376 -15.98 -17.02 -32.80
CA VAL A 376 -14.97 -18.08 -33.01
C VAL A 376 -14.84 -18.47 -34.48
N THR A 377 -15.93 -18.40 -35.25
CA THR A 377 -15.94 -18.85 -36.65
C THR A 377 -15.21 -17.86 -37.55
N LYS A 378 -15.32 -16.56 -37.26
CA LYS A 378 -14.71 -15.50 -38.07
C LYS A 378 -13.40 -14.96 -37.49
N LYS A 379 -13.02 -15.36 -36.28
CA LYS A 379 -11.90 -14.77 -35.51
C LYS A 379 -12.00 -13.24 -35.42
N CYS A 380 -13.22 -12.76 -35.18
CA CYS A 380 -13.52 -11.34 -35.06
C CYS A 380 -14.24 -11.08 -33.73
N LEU A 381 -14.03 -9.88 -33.21
CA LEU A 381 -14.80 -9.33 -32.11
C LEU A 381 -15.88 -8.43 -32.69
N VAL A 382 -17.11 -8.60 -32.20
CA VAL A 382 -18.25 -7.77 -32.55
C VAL A 382 -18.58 -6.91 -31.34
N GLY A 383 -18.72 -5.61 -31.57
CA GLY A 383 -19.11 -4.66 -30.54
C GLY A 383 -20.11 -3.66 -31.04
N GLU A 384 -21.23 -3.57 -30.34
CA GLU A 384 -22.21 -2.52 -30.53
C GLU A 384 -21.96 -1.33 -29.60
N GLY A 385 -22.31 -0.13 -30.04
CA GLY A 385 -22.14 1.07 -29.23
C GLY A 385 -22.77 2.33 -29.80
N TRP A 386 -22.75 3.39 -29.00
CA TRP A 386 -23.24 4.72 -29.36
C TRP A 386 -22.06 5.67 -29.60
N CYS A 387 -22.15 6.47 -30.66
CA CYS A 387 -21.24 7.59 -30.86
C CYS A 387 -21.97 8.82 -31.42
N PRO A 388 -21.44 10.04 -31.20
CA PRO A 388 -21.97 11.24 -31.82
C PRO A 388 -21.84 11.20 -33.35
N ILE A 389 -22.83 11.74 -34.07
CA ILE A 389 -22.80 11.75 -35.54
C ILE A 389 -21.58 12.48 -36.09
N PHE A 390 -21.15 13.56 -35.42
CA PHE A 390 -19.95 14.32 -35.82
C PHE A 390 -18.65 13.53 -35.64
N ALA A 391 -18.63 12.53 -34.75
CA ALA A 391 -17.44 11.75 -34.41
C ALA A 391 -17.22 10.57 -35.37
N LYS A 392 -18.20 10.23 -36.22
CA LYS A 392 -18.09 9.16 -37.23
C LYS A 392 -16.79 9.20 -38.06
N PRO A 393 -16.42 10.31 -38.72
CA PRO A 393 -15.20 10.35 -39.51
C PRO A 393 -13.94 10.14 -38.67
N GLN A 394 -13.88 10.71 -37.46
CA GLN A 394 -12.74 10.57 -36.55
C GLN A 394 -12.57 9.12 -36.09
N ILE A 395 -13.67 8.45 -35.77
CA ILE A 395 -13.66 7.03 -35.40
C ILE A 395 -13.20 6.18 -36.58
N GLN A 396 -13.71 6.42 -37.79
CA GLN A 396 -13.32 5.67 -38.98
C GLN A 396 -11.83 5.82 -39.31
N GLU A 397 -11.28 7.05 -39.25
CA GLU A 397 -9.85 7.30 -39.44
C GLU A 397 -9.00 6.58 -38.39
N THR A 398 -9.44 6.62 -37.13
CA THR A 398 -8.77 5.95 -36.01
C THR A 398 -8.72 4.43 -36.20
N LEU A 399 -9.81 3.83 -36.67
CA LEU A 399 -9.91 2.40 -36.97
C LEU A 399 -9.04 1.99 -38.18
N GLN A 400 -8.97 2.85 -39.21
CA GLN A 400 -8.08 2.64 -40.35
C GLN A 400 -6.61 2.67 -39.92
N ARG A 401 -6.24 3.63 -39.07
CA ARG A 401 -4.89 3.71 -38.49
C ARG A 401 -4.55 2.46 -37.67
N ALA A 402 -5.46 2.01 -36.82
CA ALA A 402 -5.29 0.77 -36.05
C ALA A 402 -5.08 -0.46 -36.97
N THR A 403 -5.82 -0.53 -38.08
CA THR A 403 -5.68 -1.60 -39.08
C THR A 403 -4.30 -1.57 -39.74
N PHE A 404 -3.84 -0.39 -40.14
CA PHE A 404 -2.53 -0.19 -40.77
C PHE A 404 -1.40 -0.56 -39.82
N ASP A 405 -1.42 -0.03 -38.59
CA ASP A 405 -0.35 -0.26 -37.62
C ASP A 405 -0.26 -1.74 -37.22
N SER A 406 -1.40 -2.43 -37.12
CA SER A 406 -1.45 -3.87 -36.79
C SER A 406 -1.09 -4.80 -37.94
N ASN A 407 -0.80 -4.28 -39.14
CA ASN A 407 -0.57 -5.07 -40.36
C ASN A 407 -1.71 -6.06 -40.66
N SER A 408 -2.94 -5.73 -40.26
CA SER A 408 -4.10 -6.59 -40.48
C SER A 408 -4.49 -6.59 -41.96
N GLN A 409 -4.64 -7.78 -42.54
CA GLN A 409 -5.09 -7.94 -43.93
C GLN A 409 -6.58 -7.60 -44.10
N VAL A 410 -7.36 -7.75 -43.02
CA VAL A 410 -8.80 -7.45 -42.99
C VAL A 410 -9.00 -6.11 -42.30
N GLY A 411 -9.73 -5.22 -42.97
CA GLY A 411 -10.13 -3.94 -42.39
C GLY A 411 -11.20 -4.08 -41.32
N ILE A 412 -11.20 -3.15 -40.36
CA ILE A 412 -12.27 -3.05 -39.36
C ILE A 412 -13.54 -2.52 -40.03
N ILE A 413 -14.65 -3.22 -39.86
CA ILE A 413 -15.94 -2.83 -40.44
C ILE A 413 -16.68 -1.94 -39.44
N PHE A 414 -17.04 -0.74 -39.88
CA PHE A 414 -17.87 0.21 -39.14
C PHE A 414 -19.24 0.31 -39.81
N HIS A 415 -20.28 -0.25 -39.17
CA HIS A 415 -21.63 -0.28 -39.72
C HIS A 415 -22.60 0.53 -38.85
N THR A 416 -23.35 1.44 -39.44
CA THR A 416 -24.42 2.17 -38.74
C THR A 416 -25.69 1.34 -38.70
N MET A 417 -26.26 1.19 -37.51
CA MET A 417 -27.45 0.38 -37.26
C MET A 417 -28.62 1.28 -36.85
N ASP A 418 -29.84 0.85 -37.16
CA ASP A 418 -31.05 1.46 -36.62
C ASP A 418 -31.27 0.95 -35.19
N ALA A 419 -31.30 1.87 -34.22
CA ALA A 419 -31.52 1.52 -32.84
C ALA A 419 -33.00 1.52 -32.46
N VAL A 420 -33.40 0.50 -31.71
CA VAL A 420 -34.72 0.40 -31.05
C VAL A 420 -34.72 1.11 -29.69
N GLU A 421 -33.55 1.25 -29.06
CA GLU A 421 -33.37 1.85 -27.74
C GLU A 421 -33.10 3.36 -27.81
N SER A 422 -33.41 4.06 -26.72
CA SER A 422 -33.12 5.50 -26.60
C SER A 422 -31.60 5.74 -26.45
N PRO A 423 -31.00 6.59 -27.30
CA PRO A 423 -29.57 6.92 -27.20
C PRO A 423 -29.19 7.61 -25.88
N PRO A 424 -27.88 7.56 -25.52
CA PRO A 424 -27.34 8.33 -24.42
C PRO A 424 -27.37 9.83 -24.71
N THR A 425 -27.42 10.62 -23.65
CA THR A 425 -27.43 12.08 -23.68
C THR A 425 -25.99 12.59 -23.51
N TYR A 426 -25.48 13.34 -24.48
CA TYR A 426 -24.14 13.93 -24.43
C TYR A 426 -24.20 15.43 -24.67
N PHE A 427 -23.60 16.19 -23.78
CA PHE A 427 -23.46 17.63 -23.89
C PHE A 427 -21.99 17.99 -24.04
N ARG A 428 -21.66 18.84 -25.02
CA ARG A 428 -20.30 19.34 -25.19
C ARG A 428 -20.10 20.53 -24.26
N THR A 429 -19.37 20.31 -23.17
CA THR A 429 -19.01 21.34 -22.21
C THR A 429 -17.62 21.89 -22.47
N ASN A 430 -17.41 23.17 -22.14
CA ASN A 430 -16.10 23.78 -22.00
C ASN A 430 -15.73 23.90 -20.52
N CYS A 431 -14.50 24.31 -20.19
CA CYS A 431 -14.04 24.45 -18.80
C CYS A 431 -15.03 25.25 -17.91
N PHE A 432 -15.63 26.30 -18.46
CA PHE A 432 -16.60 27.14 -17.76
C PHE A 432 -17.97 26.47 -17.55
N THR A 433 -18.56 25.92 -18.61
CA THR A 433 -19.90 25.31 -18.60
C THR A 433 -19.92 23.94 -17.93
N ASN A 434 -18.77 23.26 -17.83
CA ASN A 434 -18.67 21.96 -17.19
C ASN A 434 -19.12 21.99 -15.72
N ALA A 435 -18.70 23.01 -14.96
CA ALA A 435 -19.09 23.14 -13.55
C ALA A 435 -20.61 23.28 -13.38
N PHE A 436 -21.27 24.07 -14.24
CA PHE A 436 -22.72 24.22 -14.21
C PHE A 436 -23.45 22.96 -14.69
N GLN A 437 -22.88 22.24 -15.67
CA GLN A 437 -23.43 20.97 -16.14
C GLN A 437 -23.37 19.91 -15.04
N GLU A 438 -22.24 19.80 -14.32
CA GLU A 438 -22.10 18.87 -13.19
C GLU A 438 -23.12 19.14 -12.08
N ILE A 439 -23.39 20.42 -11.77
CA ILE A 439 -24.43 20.81 -10.82
C ILE A 439 -25.81 20.33 -11.27
N VAL A 440 -26.13 20.47 -12.57
CA VAL A 440 -27.43 20.04 -13.11
C VAL A 440 -27.52 18.50 -13.16
N ASP A 441 -26.47 17.83 -13.61
CA ASP A 441 -26.43 16.37 -13.72
C ASP A 441 -26.50 15.68 -12.37
N ALA A 442 -26.05 16.33 -11.29
CA ALA A 442 -26.22 15.85 -9.91
C ALA A 442 -27.70 15.73 -9.49
N TYR A 443 -28.61 16.55 -10.04
CA TYR A 443 -30.05 16.38 -9.84
C TYR A 443 -30.64 15.30 -10.75
N GLY A 444 -30.09 15.14 -11.95
CA GLY A 444 -30.45 14.08 -12.88
C GLY A 444 -30.06 14.40 -14.31
N VAL A 445 -29.73 13.37 -15.07
CA VAL A 445 -29.36 13.49 -16.48
C VAL A 445 -30.60 13.74 -17.33
N ALA A 446 -30.56 14.79 -18.16
CA ALA A 446 -31.63 15.13 -19.09
C ALA A 446 -31.91 14.00 -20.10
N ARG A 447 -33.15 13.93 -20.60
CA ARG A 447 -33.50 12.97 -21.66
C ARG A 447 -32.85 13.37 -22.98
N TYR A 448 -32.71 12.39 -23.86
CA TYR A 448 -32.15 12.61 -25.18
C TYR A 448 -32.94 13.69 -25.95
N GLN A 449 -32.23 14.66 -26.52
CA GLN A 449 -32.76 15.83 -27.24
C GLN A 449 -33.67 16.75 -26.39
N GLU A 450 -33.69 16.58 -25.07
CA GLU A 450 -34.35 17.51 -24.16
C GLU A 450 -33.59 18.84 -24.08
N ALA A 451 -34.29 19.91 -23.69
CA ALA A 451 -33.65 21.20 -23.46
C ALA A 451 -32.75 21.12 -22.23
N ASN A 452 -31.49 21.52 -22.37
CA ASN A 452 -30.52 21.48 -21.29
C ASN A 452 -30.78 22.61 -20.27
N PRO A 453 -31.06 22.29 -18.98
CA PRO A 453 -31.23 23.31 -17.95
C PRO A 453 -29.96 24.14 -17.72
N ALA A 454 -28.79 23.56 -17.94
CA ALA A 454 -27.49 24.17 -17.59
C ALA A 454 -27.27 25.52 -18.26
N VAL A 455 -27.77 25.72 -19.49
CA VAL A 455 -27.65 27.00 -20.21
C VAL A 455 -28.32 28.13 -19.45
N TYR A 456 -29.48 27.87 -18.83
CA TYR A 456 -30.17 28.86 -18.02
C TYR A 456 -29.52 29.00 -16.65
N THR A 457 -29.13 27.87 -16.04
CA THR A 457 -28.47 27.81 -14.73
C THR A 457 -27.21 28.67 -14.68
N VAL A 458 -26.44 28.76 -15.76
CA VAL A 458 -25.23 29.61 -15.84
C VAL A 458 -25.50 31.06 -15.42
N ILE A 459 -26.68 31.60 -15.75
CA ILE A 459 -27.05 32.99 -15.42
C ILE A 459 -27.95 33.03 -14.18
N THR A 460 -28.96 32.17 -14.12
CA THR A 460 -29.98 32.24 -13.08
C THR A 460 -29.44 31.83 -11.71
N PHE A 461 -28.52 30.86 -11.65
CA PHE A 461 -27.98 30.37 -10.38
C PHE A 461 -27.13 31.43 -9.65
N PRO A 462 -26.10 32.05 -10.27
CA PRO A 462 -25.35 33.12 -9.62
C PRO A 462 -26.22 34.34 -9.30
N PHE A 463 -27.21 34.66 -10.15
CA PHE A 463 -28.11 35.78 -9.92
C PHE A 463 -29.00 35.56 -8.68
N LEU A 464 -29.66 34.41 -8.58
CA LEU A 464 -30.50 34.07 -7.41
C LEU A 464 -29.66 34.01 -6.13
N PHE A 465 -28.43 33.49 -6.21
CA PHE A 465 -27.48 33.53 -5.11
C PHE A 465 -27.17 34.97 -4.68
N ALA A 466 -26.92 35.88 -5.63
CA ALA A 466 -26.64 37.28 -5.32
C ALA A 466 -27.82 38.00 -4.65
N VAL A 467 -29.06 37.72 -5.07
CA VAL A 467 -30.27 38.27 -4.43
C VAL A 467 -30.42 37.79 -3.00
N MET A 468 -30.14 36.51 -2.72
CA MET A 468 -30.22 35.94 -1.37
C MET A 468 -29.08 36.41 -0.46
N PHE A 469 -27.89 36.62 -1.01
CA PHE A 469 -26.68 36.95 -0.24
C PHE A 469 -26.52 38.46 0.03
N GLY A 470 -26.98 39.32 -0.89
CA GLY A 470 -27.39 40.71 -0.62
C GLY A 470 -26.39 41.69 0.02
N ASP A 471 -25.09 41.40 0.08
CA ASP A 471 -24.06 42.25 0.72
C ASP A 471 -22.87 42.54 -0.19
N TRP A 472 -22.55 43.82 -0.35
CA TRP A 472 -21.46 44.28 -1.21
C TRP A 472 -20.07 43.99 -0.62
N GLY A 473 -19.90 44.06 0.71
CA GLY A 473 -18.64 43.76 1.38
C GLY A 473 -18.27 42.28 1.23
N HIS A 474 -19.20 41.38 1.56
CA HIS A 474 -19.00 39.95 1.36
C HIS A 474 -18.86 39.58 -0.12
N GLY A 475 -19.57 40.27 -1.03
CA GLY A 475 -19.41 40.09 -2.48
C GLY A 475 -18.00 40.39 -2.97
N ILE A 476 -17.36 41.45 -2.46
CA ILE A 476 -15.95 41.78 -2.76
C ILE A 476 -15.01 40.70 -2.21
N CYS A 477 -15.24 40.18 -1.00
CA CYS A 477 -14.44 39.08 -0.45
C CYS A 477 -14.54 37.80 -1.30
N LEU A 478 -15.74 37.42 -1.74
CA LEU A 478 -15.96 36.27 -2.63
C LEU A 478 -15.28 36.48 -3.99
N LEU A 479 -15.35 37.70 -4.54
CA LEU A 479 -14.68 38.04 -5.80
C LEU A 479 -13.15 37.91 -5.67
N LEU A 480 -12.56 38.42 -4.59
CA LEU A 480 -11.11 38.30 -4.34
C LEU A 480 -10.69 36.84 -4.19
N GLY A 481 -11.48 36.02 -3.48
CA GLY A 481 -11.24 34.58 -3.36
C GLY A 481 -11.33 33.84 -4.70
N ALA A 482 -12.36 34.14 -5.50
CA ALA A 482 -12.51 33.55 -6.83
C ALA A 482 -11.38 33.96 -7.77
N LEU A 483 -11.00 35.24 -7.80
CA LEU A 483 -9.88 35.73 -8.59
C LEU A 483 -8.56 35.10 -8.16
N PHE A 484 -8.34 34.87 -6.86
CA PHE A 484 -7.15 34.17 -6.36
C PHE A 484 -7.07 32.73 -6.88
N LEU A 485 -8.19 31.99 -6.87
CA LEU A 485 -8.24 30.62 -7.39
C LEU A 485 -7.99 30.57 -8.91
N ILE A 486 -8.63 31.46 -9.67
CA ILE A 486 -8.44 31.56 -11.13
C ILE A 486 -7.00 31.96 -11.45
N ALA A 487 -6.42 32.91 -10.71
CA ALA A 487 -5.02 33.29 -10.89
C ALA A 487 -4.09 32.10 -10.61
N ARG A 488 -4.34 31.31 -9.56
CA ARG A 488 -3.53 30.12 -9.25
C ARG A 488 -3.63 29.06 -10.33
N GLU A 489 -4.81 28.84 -10.90
CA GLU A 489 -5.01 27.95 -12.04
C GLU A 489 -4.18 28.42 -13.24
N MET A 490 -4.26 29.71 -13.58
CA MET A 490 -3.47 30.29 -14.67
C MET A 490 -1.95 30.22 -14.43
N PHE A 491 -1.48 30.51 -13.22
CA PHE A 491 -0.05 30.42 -12.89
C PHE A 491 0.46 28.97 -12.93
N GLY A 492 -0.33 28.00 -12.44
CA GLY A 492 -0.01 26.58 -12.58
C GLY A 492 -0.01 26.11 -14.03
N GLU A 493 -0.88 26.65 -14.87
CA GLU A 493 -0.91 26.36 -16.30
C GLU A 493 0.27 26.98 -17.07
N ILE A 494 0.83 28.10 -16.60
CA ILE A 494 2.06 28.71 -17.16
C ILE A 494 3.30 27.88 -16.82
N GLU A 495 3.40 27.37 -15.58
CA GLU A 495 4.47 26.42 -15.22
C GLU A 495 4.33 25.09 -15.98
N GLY A 496 3.11 24.61 -16.19
CA GLY A 496 2.80 23.44 -17.03
C GLY A 496 3.10 23.66 -18.52
N LYS A 497 2.79 24.84 -19.07
CA LYS A 497 3.07 25.19 -20.48
C LYS A 497 4.55 25.46 -20.73
N ALA A 498 5.31 26.01 -19.77
CA ALA A 498 6.78 26.08 -19.86
C ALA A 498 7.43 24.69 -19.95
N PHE A 499 6.77 23.67 -19.38
CA PHE A 499 7.12 22.26 -19.54
C PHE A 499 6.65 21.66 -20.89
N GLN A 500 5.58 22.19 -21.47
CA GLN A 500 4.93 21.68 -22.69
C GLN A 500 5.49 22.28 -23.99
N TRP A 501 6.18 23.43 -23.96
CA TRP A 501 6.83 24.03 -25.14
C TRP A 501 7.95 23.19 -25.78
N ASN A 502 8.31 22.04 -25.19
CA ASN A 502 9.21 21.05 -25.79
C ASN A 502 8.50 19.89 -26.53
N PHE A 503 7.17 19.87 -26.62
CA PHE A 503 6.44 18.84 -27.37
C PHE A 503 5.38 19.44 -28.29
N LEU A 504 5.66 19.38 -29.59
CA LEU A 504 4.76 19.85 -30.65
C LEU A 504 3.89 18.69 -31.18
N THR A 505 2.75 18.40 -30.53
CA THR A 505 1.58 17.75 -31.14
C THR A 505 0.30 18.13 -30.37
N PRO A 506 -0.86 18.28 -31.03
CA PRO A 506 -2.08 18.73 -30.37
C PRO A 506 -2.73 17.56 -29.63
N THR A 507 -2.67 17.57 -28.31
CA THR A 507 -3.46 16.68 -27.44
C THR A 507 -4.63 17.48 -26.85
N PRO A 508 -5.81 16.86 -26.68
CA PRO A 508 -6.88 17.47 -25.90
C PRO A 508 -6.45 17.53 -24.42
N VAL A 509 -6.65 18.69 -23.82
CA VAL A 509 -6.28 19.02 -22.43
C VAL A 509 -6.89 17.98 -21.46
N PRO A 510 -6.08 17.32 -20.61
CA PRO A 510 -6.61 16.48 -19.54
C PRO A 510 -7.17 17.37 -18.41
N GLN A 511 -8.42 17.14 -18.02
CA GLN A 511 -8.95 17.60 -16.74
C GLN A 511 -8.16 16.93 -15.61
N LYS A 512 -7.25 17.68 -14.96
CA LYS A 512 -6.70 17.34 -13.64
C LYS A 512 -6.78 18.56 -12.72
N LEU A 513 -7.17 18.27 -11.48
CA LEU A 513 -6.91 19.00 -10.22
C LEU A 513 -7.94 20.04 -9.75
N ALA A 514 -9.04 19.55 -9.16
CA ALA A 514 -9.70 20.22 -8.04
C ALA A 514 -10.18 19.18 -7.03
N GLY A 515 -9.25 18.60 -6.28
CA GLY A 515 -9.57 17.54 -5.30
C GLY A 515 -8.45 17.24 -4.31
N ALA A 516 -7.72 18.26 -3.84
CA ALA A 516 -6.89 18.18 -2.64
C ALA A 516 -6.30 19.57 -2.31
N ALA A 517 -6.96 20.32 -1.42
CA ALA A 517 -6.29 21.30 -0.57
C ALA A 517 -7.16 21.67 0.65
N SER A 518 -6.65 21.24 1.80
CA SER A 518 -6.87 21.71 3.17
C SER A 518 -8.19 21.38 3.89
N CYS A 519 -8.15 20.28 4.64
CA CYS A 519 -8.49 20.35 6.06
C CYS A 519 -7.65 21.47 6.70
N VAL A 520 -8.32 22.50 7.23
CA VAL A 520 -7.76 23.36 8.27
C VAL A 520 -8.72 23.24 9.44
N ASP A 521 -8.21 22.65 10.52
CA ASP A 521 -8.82 22.72 11.84
C ASP A 521 -9.08 24.18 12.20
N PHE A 522 -10.35 24.53 12.41
CA PHE A 522 -10.70 25.68 13.24
C PHE A 522 -11.23 25.15 14.57
N SER A 523 -10.31 25.03 15.53
CA SER A 523 -10.65 25.15 16.95
C SER A 523 -10.75 26.63 17.29
N CYS A 524 -11.97 27.10 17.55
CA CYS A 524 -12.33 28.03 18.64
C CYS A 524 -13.83 27.93 18.86
#